data_AF-A0A084JZB5-F1
#
_entry.id   AF-A0A084JZB5-F1
#
_cell.length_a   1.000
_cell.length_b   1.000
_cell.length_c   1.000
_cell.angle_alpha   90.00
_cell.angle_beta   90.00
_cell.angle_gamma   90.00
#
_symmetry.space_group_name_H-M   'P 1'
#
loop_
_entity.id
_entity.type
_entity.pdbx_description
1 polymer ?
#
loop_
_entity_poly.entity_id
_entity_poly.type
_entity_poly.pdbx_seq_one_letter_code
_entity_poly.pdbx_strand_id
1 'polypeptide(L)'
;MSKSFIKYNNTGFWISDTMIEYAIFYICKNIDSRQSNEEWLIEYSSYLEKCFQGYFASYLNLRLDEYLDDDVKKNKFIEIIDSTIGTVRNKGSFIDNKEIKEIILLKLPEAQINIHDDYHLDTVNVINILQHLKLLLLEEYGRESEL
;
A
#
# COMPACT_ATOMS: atom_id res chain seq x y z
N MET A 1 2.64 -9.01 -15.83
CA MET A 1 2.20 -8.71 -14.45
C MET A 1 0.86 -8.03 -14.52
N SER A 2 -0.08 -8.44 -13.67
CA SER A 2 -1.38 -7.79 -13.57
C SER A 2 -1.23 -6.35 -13.11
N LYS A 3 -2.13 -5.50 -13.59
CA LYS A 3 -2.23 -4.09 -13.19
C LYS A 3 -3.67 -3.79 -12.79
N SER A 4 -3.82 -2.94 -11.80
CA SER A 4 -5.11 -2.44 -11.34
C SER A 4 -5.11 -0.92 -11.39
N PHE A 5 -6.31 -0.36 -11.58
CA PHE A 5 -6.52 1.08 -11.55
C PHE A 5 -6.92 1.51 -10.14
N ILE A 6 -6.06 2.25 -9.48
CA ILE A 6 -6.31 2.78 -8.13
C ILE A 6 -7.00 4.13 -8.27
N LYS A 7 -8.23 4.23 -7.74
CA LYS A 7 -9.13 5.38 -7.93
C LYS A 7 -9.49 6.04 -6.60
N TYR A 8 -9.59 7.37 -6.63
CA TYR A 8 -10.21 8.21 -5.60
C TYR A 8 -10.84 9.46 -6.25
N ASN A 9 -12.06 9.84 -5.89
CA ASN A 9 -12.75 11.04 -6.38
C ASN A 9 -12.65 11.25 -7.91
N ASN A 10 -12.91 10.19 -8.69
CA ASN A 10 -12.83 10.18 -10.16
C ASN A 10 -11.44 10.35 -10.80
N THR A 11 -10.40 10.47 -9.99
CA THR A 11 -9.00 10.46 -10.43
C THR A 11 -8.34 9.14 -10.04
N GLY A 12 -7.19 8.82 -10.63
CA GLY A 12 -6.51 7.57 -10.34
C GLY A 12 -5.31 7.29 -11.23
N PHE A 13 -4.63 6.17 -10.97
CA PHE A 13 -3.48 5.72 -11.75
C PHE A 13 -3.43 4.21 -11.88
N TRP A 14 -2.76 3.75 -12.95
CA TRP A 14 -2.47 2.34 -13.17
C TRP A 14 -1.19 1.93 -12.45
N ILE A 15 -1.23 0.83 -11.72
CA ILE A 15 -0.08 0.29 -11.02
C ILE A 15 -0.04 -1.23 -11.14
N SER A 16 1.15 -1.82 -11.08
CA SER A 16 1.29 -3.27 -10.94
C SER A 16 0.73 -3.72 -9.60
N ASP A 17 -0.06 -4.79 -9.61
CA ASP A 17 -0.65 -5.34 -8.39
C ASP A 17 0.43 -5.67 -7.36
N THR A 18 1.47 -6.40 -7.76
CA THR A 18 2.60 -6.74 -6.88
C THR A 18 3.22 -5.51 -6.22
N MET A 19 3.32 -4.40 -6.94
CA MET A 19 3.92 -3.18 -6.44
C MET A 19 3.03 -2.48 -5.41
N ILE A 20 1.72 -2.36 -5.69
CA ILE A 20 0.79 -1.76 -4.73
C ILE A 20 0.61 -2.64 -3.49
N GLU A 21 0.66 -3.97 -3.64
CA GLU A 21 0.60 -4.93 -2.53
C GLU A 21 1.71 -4.70 -1.49
N TYR A 22 2.93 -4.37 -1.93
CA TYR A 22 4.01 -4.01 -1.01
C TYR A 22 3.73 -2.71 -0.25
N ALA A 23 3.18 -1.69 -0.92
CA ALA A 23 2.79 -0.45 -0.27
C ALA A 23 1.68 -0.71 0.77
N ILE A 24 0.66 -1.51 0.42
CA ILE A 24 -0.43 -1.89 1.32
C ILE A 24 0.10 -2.63 2.55
N PHE A 25 1.00 -3.61 2.36
CA PHE A 25 1.60 -4.35 3.48
C PHE A 25 2.23 -3.40 4.51
N TYR A 26 3.00 -2.41 4.07
CA TYR A 26 3.61 -1.46 4.98
C TYR A 26 2.62 -0.50 5.62
N ILE A 27 1.53 -0.14 4.92
CA ILE A 27 0.43 0.64 5.49
C ILE A 27 -0.23 -0.16 6.62
N CYS A 28 -0.63 -1.42 6.38
CA CYS A 28 -1.22 -2.29 7.41
C CYS A 28 -0.28 -2.41 8.63
N LYS A 29 1.00 -2.71 8.40
CA LYS A 29 2.00 -2.80 9.47
C LYS A 29 2.11 -1.50 10.29
N ASN A 30 1.98 -0.33 9.65
CA ASN A 30 1.98 0.95 10.35
C ASN A 30 0.68 1.14 11.16
N ILE A 31 -0.47 0.80 10.60
CA ILE A 31 -1.76 0.85 11.29
C ILE A 31 -1.74 -0.03 12.55
N ASP A 32 -1.32 -1.28 12.40
CA ASP A 32 -1.29 -2.26 13.49
C ASP A 32 -0.34 -1.84 14.61
N SER A 33 0.80 -1.22 14.24
CA SER A 33 1.77 -0.70 15.20
C SER A 33 1.25 0.44 16.09
N ARG A 34 0.21 1.16 15.63
CA ARG A 34 -0.36 2.30 16.35
C ARG A 34 -1.34 1.90 17.45
N GLN A 35 -1.74 0.63 17.54
CA GLN A 35 -2.77 0.15 18.48
C GLN A 35 -4.02 1.05 18.48
N SER A 36 -4.47 1.44 17.28
CA SER A 36 -5.62 2.35 17.13
C SER A 36 -6.90 1.67 17.63
N ASN A 37 -7.70 2.40 18.41
CA ASN A 37 -9.02 1.95 18.86
C ASN A 37 -10.15 2.40 17.91
N GLU A 38 -9.80 3.00 16.77
CA GLU A 38 -10.79 3.48 15.80
C GLU A 38 -11.26 2.34 14.90
N GLU A 39 -12.55 1.99 15.05
CA GLU A 39 -13.21 0.88 14.36
C GLU A 39 -13.04 0.94 12.83
N TRP A 40 -13.27 2.11 12.23
CA TRP A 40 -13.11 2.29 10.77
C TRP A 40 -11.70 1.93 10.28
N LEU A 41 -10.67 2.24 11.07
CA LEU A 41 -9.28 2.01 10.68
C LEU A 41 -8.90 0.54 10.84
N ILE A 42 -9.46 -0.13 11.87
CA ILE A 42 -9.32 -1.58 12.07
C ILE A 42 -9.97 -2.33 10.90
N GLU A 43 -11.22 -1.99 10.58
CA GLU A 43 -11.94 -2.56 9.45
C GLU A 43 -11.20 -2.32 8.14
N TYR A 44 -10.67 -1.11 7.95
CA TYR A 44 -9.96 -0.77 6.73
C TYR A 44 -8.63 -1.52 6.61
N SER A 45 -7.87 -1.66 7.70
CA SER A 45 -6.64 -2.47 7.72
C SER A 45 -6.95 -3.92 7.34
N SER A 46 -8.00 -4.52 7.93
CA SER A 46 -8.45 -5.88 7.58
C SER A 46 -8.92 -6.01 6.12
N TYR A 47 -9.50 -4.96 5.53
CA TYR A 47 -9.83 -4.96 4.11
C TYR A 47 -8.57 -4.93 3.23
N LEU A 48 -7.65 -4.01 3.54
CA LEU A 48 -6.37 -3.86 2.86
C LEU A 48 -5.53 -5.14 2.93
N GLU A 49 -5.56 -5.85 4.06
CA GLU A 49 -4.92 -7.15 4.20
C GLU A 49 -5.41 -8.17 3.17
N LYS A 50 -6.73 -8.24 2.97
CA LYS A 50 -7.34 -9.11 1.96
C LYS A 50 -6.96 -8.69 0.54
N CYS A 51 -6.79 -7.39 0.29
CA CYS A 51 -6.34 -6.89 -1.01
C CYS A 51 -4.94 -7.40 -1.37
N PHE A 52 -4.01 -7.46 -0.40
CA PHE A 52 -2.66 -7.91 -0.71
C PHE A 52 -2.45 -9.43 -0.66
N GLN A 53 -3.39 -10.21 -0.12
CA GLN A 53 -3.35 -11.68 -0.13
C GLN A 53 -3.46 -12.31 -1.53
N GLY A 54 -3.63 -11.51 -2.59
CA GLY A 54 -3.58 -12.00 -3.98
C GLY A 54 -4.90 -12.61 -4.49
N TYR A 55 -5.99 -12.51 -3.73
CA TYR A 55 -7.31 -12.99 -4.15
C TYR A 55 -7.94 -12.17 -5.29
N PHE A 56 -7.37 -11.00 -5.62
CA PHE A 56 -7.97 -10.00 -6.51
C PHE A 56 -7.04 -9.59 -7.67
N ALA A 57 -6.34 -10.54 -8.29
CA ALA A 57 -5.46 -10.24 -9.42
C ALA A 57 -6.20 -9.50 -10.56
N SER A 58 -5.63 -8.37 -11.00
CA SER A 58 -6.20 -7.43 -11.99
C SER A 58 -7.52 -6.75 -11.59
N TYR A 59 -7.92 -6.84 -10.31
CA TYR A 59 -9.13 -6.21 -9.78
C TYR A 59 -8.90 -5.64 -8.37
N LEU A 60 -7.67 -5.19 -8.10
CA LEU A 60 -7.34 -4.61 -6.81
C LEU A 60 -7.99 -3.23 -6.69
N ASN A 61 -8.93 -3.11 -5.76
CA ASN A 61 -9.60 -1.87 -5.41
C ASN A 61 -9.32 -1.56 -3.94
N LEU A 62 -8.79 -0.38 -3.64
CA LEU A 62 -8.49 0.05 -2.27
C LEU A 62 -9.70 0.64 -1.55
N ARG A 63 -10.84 0.82 -2.22
CA ARG A 63 -12.07 1.40 -1.68
C ARG A 63 -11.84 2.72 -0.95
N LEU A 64 -10.96 3.57 -1.49
CA LEU A 64 -10.61 4.86 -0.89
C LEU A 64 -11.85 5.74 -0.72
N ASP A 65 -12.75 5.76 -1.71
CA ASP A 65 -14.00 6.53 -1.66
C ASP A 65 -14.98 6.02 -0.57
N GLU A 66 -14.91 4.74 -0.19
CA GLU A 66 -15.79 4.14 0.83
C GLU A 66 -15.27 4.37 2.24
N TYR A 67 -13.95 4.27 2.46
CA TYR A 67 -13.33 4.37 3.78
C TYR A 67 -12.84 5.78 4.14
N LEU A 68 -12.58 6.63 3.15
CA LEU A 68 -12.09 8.01 3.31
C LEU A 68 -13.18 9.00 2.84
N ASP A 69 -14.38 8.80 3.37
CA ASP A 69 -15.62 9.54 3.07
C ASP A 69 -15.70 10.93 3.73
N ASP A 70 -14.76 11.24 4.63
CA ASP A 70 -14.63 12.53 5.27
C ASP A 70 -13.17 13.00 5.36
N ASP A 71 -12.97 14.31 5.51
CA ASP A 71 -11.65 14.93 5.55
C ASP A 71 -10.82 14.51 6.78
N VAL A 72 -11.45 14.12 7.89
CA VAL A 72 -10.74 13.68 9.11
C VAL A 72 -10.07 12.34 8.85
N LYS A 73 -10.83 11.37 8.32
CA LYS A 73 -10.28 10.04 7.95
C LYS A 73 -9.25 10.16 6.85
N LYS A 74 -9.50 10.98 5.83
CA LYS A 74 -8.55 11.25 4.73
C LYS A 74 -7.23 11.79 5.24
N ASN A 75 -7.25 12.85 6.05
CA ASN A 75 -6.04 13.45 6.61
C ASN A 75 -5.29 12.47 7.50
N LYS A 76 -6.00 11.70 8.33
CA LYS A 76 -5.39 10.67 9.15
C LYS A 76 -4.74 9.56 8.32
N PHE A 77 -5.35 9.14 7.23
CA PHE A 77 -4.76 8.15 6.33
C PHE A 77 -3.53 8.71 5.61
N ILE A 78 -3.52 10.00 5.24
CA ILE A 78 -2.33 10.68 4.72
C ILE A 78 -1.18 10.67 5.75
N GLU A 79 -1.45 10.94 7.03
CA GLU A 79 -0.43 10.84 8.10
C GLU A 79 0.10 9.41 8.28
N ILE A 80 -0.74 8.40 8.07
CA ILE A 80 -0.33 7.00 8.06
C ILE A 80 0.61 6.73 6.89
N ILE A 81 0.28 7.22 5.69
CA ILE A 81 1.15 7.12 4.50
C ILE A 81 2.50 7.79 4.76
N ASP A 82 2.52 9.00 5.32
CA ASP A 82 3.76 9.73 5.62
C ASP A 82 4.65 8.98 6.64
N SER A 83 4.05 8.46 7.70
CA SER A 83 4.75 7.62 8.66
C SER A 83 5.27 6.32 8.01
N THR A 84 4.50 5.74 7.10
CA THR A 84 4.88 4.53 6.35
C THR A 84 6.08 4.80 5.44
N ILE A 85 6.10 5.95 4.75
CA ILE A 85 7.27 6.40 3.97
C ILE A 85 8.50 6.50 4.86
N GLY A 86 8.37 7.08 6.07
CA GLY A 86 9.44 7.14 7.06
C GLY A 86 9.97 5.76 7.44
N THR A 87 9.08 4.82 7.75
CA THR A 87 9.41 3.43 8.09
C THR A 87 10.14 2.72 6.96
N VAL A 88 9.66 2.84 5.72
CA VAL A 88 10.29 2.21 4.54
C VAL A 88 11.66 2.83 4.27
N ARG A 89 11.79 4.16 4.37
CA ARG A 89 13.06 4.88 4.17
C ARG A 89 14.13 4.45 5.18
N ASN A 90 13.73 4.18 6.42
CA ASN A 90 14.65 3.75 7.47
C ASN A 90 15.23 2.34 7.25
N LYS A 91 14.73 1.57 6.27
CA LYS A 91 15.28 0.26 5.89
C LYS A 91 16.52 0.34 5.01
N GLY A 92 16.87 1.53 4.51
CA GLY A 92 17.99 1.72 3.59
C GLY A 92 17.57 1.60 2.13
N SER A 93 18.46 1.13 1.26
CA SER A 93 18.20 1.08 -0.20
C SER A 93 17.29 -0.07 -0.62
N PHE A 94 17.29 -1.17 0.14
CA PHE A 94 16.57 -2.39 -0.20
C PHE A 94 15.80 -2.92 1.01
N ILE A 95 14.69 -3.59 0.74
CA ILE A 95 13.94 -4.38 1.73
C ILE A 95 14.55 -5.78 1.77
N ASP A 96 14.86 -6.24 2.99
CA ASP A 96 15.47 -7.54 3.26
C ASP A 96 14.57 -8.69 2.78
N ASN A 97 15.19 -9.72 2.18
CA ASN A 97 14.53 -10.93 1.69
C ASN A 97 13.66 -11.61 2.75
N LYS A 98 14.00 -11.50 4.04
CA LYS A 98 13.20 -12.01 5.16
C LYS A 98 11.85 -11.32 5.26
N GLU A 99 11.79 -10.01 5.08
CA GLU A 99 10.52 -9.27 5.05
C GLU A 99 9.74 -9.61 3.78
N ILE A 100 10.42 -9.77 2.65
CA ILE A 100 9.77 -10.22 1.41
C ILE A 100 9.17 -11.63 1.60
N LYS A 101 9.87 -12.54 2.29
CA LYS A 101 9.34 -13.86 2.68
C LYS A 101 8.10 -13.73 3.56
N GLU A 102 8.12 -12.87 4.57
CA GLU A 102 6.97 -12.60 5.42
C GLU A 102 5.75 -12.19 4.58
N ILE A 103 5.94 -11.24 3.66
CA ILE A 103 4.88 -10.76 2.76
C ILE A 103 4.32 -11.91 1.91
N ILE A 104 5.17 -12.76 1.33
CA ILE A 104 4.69 -13.83 0.45
C ILE A 104 4.06 -14.98 1.24
N LEU A 105 4.57 -15.30 2.44
CA LEU A 105 3.95 -16.30 3.33
C LEU A 105 2.55 -15.87 3.78
N LEU A 106 2.31 -14.56 3.97
CA LEU A 106 0.96 -14.05 4.23
C LEU A 106 0.00 -14.25 3.04
N LYS A 107 0.52 -14.26 1.80
CA LYS A 107 -0.28 -14.51 0.59
C LYS A 107 -0.53 -15.99 0.35
N LEU A 108 0.47 -16.83 0.63
CA LEU A 108 0.46 -18.25 0.33
C LEU A 108 0.99 -19.03 1.55
N PRO A 109 0.16 -19.23 2.60
CA PRO A 109 0.60 -19.85 3.85
C PRO A 109 1.16 -21.27 3.69
N GLU A 110 0.72 -21.97 2.63
CA GLU A 110 1.10 -23.35 2.33
C GLU A 110 2.22 -23.47 1.27
N ALA A 111 2.70 -22.36 0.71
CA ALA A 111 3.73 -22.42 -0.33
C ALA A 111 5.12 -22.68 0.27
N GLN A 112 5.83 -23.69 -0.25
CA GLN A 112 7.26 -23.83 -0.04
C GLN A 112 8.00 -22.84 -0.94
N ILE A 113 8.37 -21.69 -0.39
CA ILE A 113 8.94 -20.59 -1.17
C ILE A 113 10.46 -20.62 -1.09
N ASN A 114 11.09 -21.05 -2.17
CA ASN A 114 12.51 -20.82 -2.41
C ASN A 114 12.70 -19.42 -2.98
N ILE A 115 12.79 -18.40 -2.12
CA ILE A 115 13.24 -17.08 -2.55
C ILE A 115 14.75 -17.16 -2.74
N HIS A 116 15.20 -17.02 -3.98
CA HIS A 116 16.62 -16.87 -4.30
C HIS A 116 17.19 -15.65 -3.57
N ASP A 117 18.43 -15.76 -3.07
CA ASP A 117 19.06 -14.71 -2.26
C ASP A 117 19.22 -13.37 -2.99
N ASP A 118 19.05 -13.35 -4.32
CA ASP A 118 19.18 -12.16 -5.17
C ASP A 118 17.87 -11.35 -5.33
N TYR A 119 16.76 -11.78 -4.71
CA TYR A 119 15.48 -11.07 -4.85
C TYR A 119 15.40 -9.89 -3.86
N HIS A 120 15.68 -8.68 -4.34
CA HIS A 120 15.59 -7.46 -3.54
C HIS A 120 14.48 -6.54 -4.05
N LEU A 121 13.79 -5.88 -3.13
CA LEU A 121 12.81 -4.84 -3.43
C LEU A 121 13.39 -3.48 -3.07
N ASP A 122 13.55 -2.60 -4.06
CA ASP A 122 14.05 -1.25 -3.83
C ASP A 122 13.05 -0.45 -2.98
N THR A 123 13.53 0.14 -1.88
CA THR A 123 12.70 0.99 -1.02
C THR A 123 12.15 2.19 -1.78
N VAL A 124 12.92 2.71 -2.76
CA VAL A 124 12.50 3.81 -3.65
C VAL A 124 11.23 3.47 -4.40
N ASN A 125 11.08 2.25 -4.90
CA ASN A 125 9.87 1.86 -5.64
C ASN A 125 8.64 1.89 -4.73
N VAL A 126 8.75 1.34 -3.51
CA VAL A 126 7.67 1.37 -2.51
C VAL A 126 7.33 2.81 -2.10
N ILE A 127 8.34 3.64 -1.87
CA ILE A 127 8.17 5.06 -1.51
C ILE A 127 7.43 5.82 -2.62
N ASN A 128 7.82 5.64 -3.88
CA ASN A 128 7.18 6.31 -5.02
C ASN A 128 5.69 5.97 -5.10
N ILE A 129 5.32 4.72 -4.81
CA ILE A 129 3.91 4.28 -4.81
C ILE A 129 3.14 4.94 -3.67
N LEU A 130 3.71 4.98 -2.47
CA LEU A 130 3.13 5.67 -1.32
C LEU A 130 2.95 7.17 -1.62
N GLN A 131 3.91 7.80 -2.31
CA GLN A 131 3.80 9.19 -2.76
C GLN A 131 2.68 9.38 -3.78
N HIS A 132 2.55 8.48 -4.77
CA HIS A 132 1.45 8.55 -5.73
C HIS A 132 0.09 8.39 -5.06
N LEU A 133 -0.05 7.48 -4.08
CA LEU A 133 -1.26 7.36 -3.27
C LEU A 133 -1.54 8.66 -2.49
N LYS A 134 -0.52 9.27 -1.89
CA LYS A 134 -0.68 10.54 -1.19
C LYS A 134 -1.17 11.66 -2.12
N LEU A 135 -0.53 11.83 -3.28
CA LEU A 135 -0.91 12.83 -4.28
C LEU A 135 -2.33 12.62 -4.80
N LEU A 136 -2.74 11.36 -4.94
CA LEU A 136 -4.12 11.00 -5.28
C LEU A 136 -5.13 11.50 -4.23
N LEU A 137 -4.82 11.33 -2.94
CA LEU A 137 -5.69 11.77 -1.84
C LEU A 137 -5.70 13.29 -1.61
N LEU A 138 -4.62 13.97 -2.00
CA LEU A 138 -4.55 15.43 -2.00
C LEU A 138 -5.27 16.05 -3.22
N GLU A 139 -5.81 15.23 -4.14
CA GLU A 139 -6.40 15.66 -5.40
C GLU A 139 -5.43 16.51 -6.26
N GLU A 140 -4.13 16.25 -6.09
CA GLU A 140 -3.03 16.86 -6.84
C GLU A 140 -2.64 16.01 -8.07
N TYR A 141 -3.12 14.76 -8.12
CA TYR A 141 -2.91 13.85 -9.24
C TYR A 141 -3.65 14.34 -10.50
N GLY A 142 -2.90 14.91 -11.44
CA GLY A 142 -3.41 15.45 -12.71
C GLY A 142 -3.34 16.97 -12.87
N ARG A 143 -3.05 17.74 -11.81
CA ARG A 143 -2.84 19.20 -11.91
C ARG A 143 -1.49 19.59 -12.51
N GLU A 144 -0.52 18.68 -12.54
CA GLU A 144 0.77 18.89 -13.23
C GLU A 144 0.68 18.83 -14.76
N SER A 145 -0.50 18.55 -15.32
CA SER A 145 -0.73 18.52 -16.78
C SER A 145 -1.28 19.83 -17.36
N GLU A 146 -1.48 20.86 -16.53
CA GLU A 146 -2.13 22.13 -16.93
C GLU A 146 -1.25 23.38 -16.70
N LEU A 147 0.08 23.23 -16.61
CA LEU A 147 1.03 24.36 -16.60
C LEU A 147 2.00 24.31 -17.79
#